data_AF-A0A6V7LW93-F1
#
_entry.id   AF-A0A6V7LW93-F1
#
_cell.length_a   1.000
_cell.length_b   1.000
_cell.length_c   1.000
_cell.angle_alpha   90.00
_cell.angle_beta   90.00
_cell.angle_gamma   90.00
#
_symmetry.space_group_name_H-M   'P 1'
#
loop_
_entity.id
_entity.type
_entity.pdbx_description
1 polymer ?
#
loop_
_entity_poly.entity_id
_entity_poly.type
_entity_poly.pdbx_seq_one_letter_code
_entity_poly.pdbx_strand_id
1 'polypeptide(L)' 'VTTKNDTIIGYGPVVPDGYGCAYNLRKNGFIFSISAFHSDGRTSARNFAQTLELSLREMATMLQNTKKMIIPLFK' A
#
# COMPACT_ATOMS: atom_id res chain seq x y z
N VAL A 1 11.21 8.69 -0.71
CA VAL A 1 11.82 9.58 0.31
C VAL A 1 10.95 9.51 1.55
N THR A 2 11.46 8.95 2.65
CA THR A 2 10.73 8.86 3.92
C THR A 2 11.02 10.12 4.71
N THR A 3 10.04 11.00 4.87
CA THR A 3 10.19 12.21 5.69
C THR A 3 9.75 11.94 7.11
N LYS A 4 10.46 12.46 8.11
CA LYS A 4 10.06 12.38 9.53
C LYS A 4 8.78 13.17 9.83
N ASN A 5 8.40 14.08 8.94
CA ASN A 5 7.21 14.91 9.04
C ASN A 5 6.04 14.22 8.30
N ASP A 6 4.80 14.50 8.71
CA ASP A 6 3.54 13.97 8.15
C ASP A 6 3.23 14.44 6.71
N THR A 7 4.26 14.79 5.95
CA THR A 7 4.16 15.22 4.57
C THR A 7 4.16 13.99 3.65
N ILE A 8 3.30 14.03 2.63
CA ILE A 8 3.37 13.12 1.50
C ILE A 8 3.40 13.94 0.21
N ILE A 9 4.18 13.47 -0.76
CA ILE A 9 4.24 14.02 -2.11
C ILE A 9 3.62 12.97 -3.03
N GLY A 10 2.64 13.39 -3.83
CA GLY A 10 2.02 12.57 -4.87
C GLY A 10 2.47 12.99 -6.26
N TYR A 11 2.27 12.12 -7.24
CA TYR A 11 2.48 12.40 -8.66
C TYR A 11 1.43 11.67 -9.50
N GLY A 12 1.21 12.12 -10.73
CA GLY A 12 0.27 11.50 -11.68
C GLY A 12 0.83 10.22 -12.32
N PRO A 13 0.00 9.41 -13.01
CA PRO A 13 0.48 8.27 -13.77
C PRO A 13 1.45 8.69 -14.88
N VAL A 14 2.43 7.84 -15.20
CA VAL A 14 3.40 8.09 -16.29
C VAL A 14 2.94 7.54 -17.65
N VAL A 15 1.80 6.84 -17.69
CA VAL A 15 1.13 6.34 -18.89
C VAL A 15 -0.39 6.51 -18.75
N PRO A 16 -1.16 6.64 -19.85
CA PRO A 16 -2.59 6.94 -19.80
C PRO A 16 -3.46 5.93 -19.04
N ASP A 17 -3.07 4.66 -19.04
CA ASP A 17 -3.79 3.54 -18.39
C ASP A 17 -3.03 2.98 -17.18
N GLY A 18 -2.22 3.83 -16.54
CA GLY A 18 -1.42 3.46 -15.38
C GLY A 18 -1.88 4.11 -14.08
N TYR A 19 -1.07 3.89 -13.05
CA TYR A 19 -1.23 4.51 -11.73
C TYR A 19 0.02 5.29 -11.36
N GLY A 20 -0.15 6.40 -10.64
CA GLY A 20 0.89 6.96 -9.79
C GLY A 20 0.67 6.47 -8.36
N CYS A 21 1.71 6.05 -7.65
CA CYS A 21 1.61 5.59 -6.27
C CYS A 21 2.87 5.97 -5.49
N ALA A 22 2.76 7.01 -4.67
CA ALA A 22 3.80 7.40 -3.73
C ALA A 22 3.46 6.90 -2.33
N TYR A 23 4.49 6.60 -1.53
CA TYR A 23 4.31 6.14 -0.15
C TYR A 23 5.31 6.79 0.81
N ASN A 24 4.87 6.97 2.05
CA ASN A 24 5.72 7.38 3.16
C ASN A 24 5.52 6.43 4.35
N LEU A 25 6.62 5.90 4.88
CA LEU A 25 6.63 5.02 6.04
C LEU A 25 6.58 5.84 7.33
N ARG A 26 5.71 5.45 8.27
CA ARG A 26 5.60 6.06 9.60
C ARG A 26 5.88 5.02 10.67
N LYS A 27 6.12 5.49 11.90
CA LYS A 27 6.36 4.64 13.07
C LYS A 27 5.25 3.59 13.26
N ASN A 28 3.99 3.96 13.00
CA ASN A 28 2.81 3.13 13.25
C ASN A 28 1.98 2.85 11.99
N GLY A 29 2.54 3.00 10.79
CA GLY A 29 1.79 2.76 9.56
C GLY A 29 2.40 3.36 8.31
N PHE A 30 1.56 3.58 7.31
CA PHE A 30 1.93 4.03 5.98
C PHE A 30 0.97 5.13 5.55
N ILE A 31 1.44 6.10 4.79
CA ILE A 31 0.57 7.00 4.02
C ILE A 31 0.84 6.73 2.54
N PHE A 32 -0.23 6.55 1.77
CA PHE A 32 -0.17 6.37 0.31
C PHE A 32 -0.86 7.55 -0.39
N SER A 33 -0.28 7.98 -1.50
CA SER A 33 -0.90 8.91 -2.46
C SER A 33 -1.00 8.19 -3.80
N ILE A 34 -2.23 7.89 -4.21
CA ILE A 34 -2.52 7.10 -5.41
C ILE A 34 -3.28 7.97 -6.40
N SER A 35 -2.87 7.90 -7.67
CA SER A 35 -3.48 8.64 -8.77
C SER A 35 -3.73 7.71 -9.96
N ALA A 36 -4.76 8.02 -10.73
CA ALA A 36 -5.14 7.37 -11.98
C ALA A 36 -5.84 8.40 -12.87
N PHE A 37 -5.77 8.25 -14.19
CA PHE A 37 -6.53 9.12 -15.10
C PHE A 37 -7.98 8.66 -15.19
N HIS A 38 -8.94 9.57 -14.95
CA HIS A 38 -10.37 9.27 -15.07
C HIS A 38 -10.80 8.89 -16.50
N SER A 39 -10.02 9.27 -17.51
CA SER A 39 -10.29 8.95 -18.92
C SER A 39 -10.13 7.47 -19.23
N ASP A 40 -9.35 6.73 -18.45
CA ASP A 40 -9.19 5.29 -18.62
C ASP A 40 -10.18 4.56 -17.71
N GLY A 41 -11.24 3.99 -18.31
CA GLY A 41 -12.29 3.28 -17.57
C GLY A 41 -11.85 1.95 -16.94
N ARG A 42 -10.57 1.57 -17.07
CA ARG A 42 -9.99 0.33 -16.51
C ARG A 42 -9.21 0.59 -15.23
N THR A 43 -8.77 1.83 -14.99
CA THR A 43 -8.05 2.22 -13.79
C THR A 43 -8.93 2.98 -12.80
N SER A 44 -8.69 2.77 -11.51
CA SER A 44 -9.40 3.48 -10.43
C SER A 44 -8.49 3.61 -9.22
N ALA A 45 -8.07 4.85 -8.92
CA ALA A 45 -7.24 5.15 -7.76
C ALA A 45 -7.90 4.68 -6.45
N ARG A 46 -9.24 4.77 -6.38
CA ARG A 46 -10.02 4.30 -5.23
C ARG A 46 -9.95 2.78 -5.08
N ASN A 47 -10.22 2.05 -6.16
CA ASN A 47 -10.19 0.58 -6.12
C ASN A 47 -8.78 0.10 -5.80
N PHE A 48 -7.76 0.71 -6.42
CA PHE A 48 -6.36 0.41 -6.11
C PHE A 48 -6.06 0.62 -4.62
N ALA A 49 -6.48 1.74 -4.03
CA ALA A 49 -6.25 2.02 -2.61
C ALA A 49 -6.88 0.97 -1.69
N GLN A 50 -8.13 0.57 -1.98
CA GLN A 50 -8.85 -0.43 -1.19
C GLN A 50 -8.19 -1.82 -1.31
N THR A 51 -7.84 -2.23 -2.53
CA THR A 51 -7.14 -3.50 -2.75
C THR A 51 -5.77 -3.50 -2.09
N LEU A 52 -5.01 -2.40 -2.19
CA LEU A 52 -3.71 -2.27 -1.54
C LEU A 52 -3.81 -2.41 -0.02
N GLU A 53 -4.80 -1.77 0.61
CA GLU A 53 -5.02 -1.90 2.05
C GLU A 53 -5.33 -3.36 2.44
N LEU A 54 -6.23 -4.01 1.71
CA LEU A 54 -6.59 -5.41 1.96
C LEU A 54 -5.36 -6.32 1.83
N SER A 55 -4.61 -6.21 0.74
CA SER A 55 -3.41 -7.02 0.51
C SER A 55 -2.35 -6.82 1.61
N LEU A 56 -2.14 -5.59 2.08
CA LEU A 56 -1.23 -5.32 3.20
C LEU A 56 -1.68 -5.99 4.50
N ARG A 57 -2.99 -5.96 4.80
CA ARG A 57 -3.58 -6.63 5.97
C ARG A 57 -3.48 -8.15 5.87
N GLU A 58 -3.70 -8.72 4.69
CA GLU A 58 -3.55 -10.15 4.43
C GLU A 58 -2.10 -10.61 4.62
N MET A 59 -1.14 -9.87 4.06
CA MET A 59 0.29 -10.14 4.27
C MET A 59 0.66 -10.08 5.76
N ALA A 60 0.16 -9.07 6.50
CA ALA A 60 0.39 -8.97 7.93
C ALA A 60 -0.20 -10.18 8.69
N THR A 61 -1.40 -10.62 8.34
CA THR A 61 -2.07 -11.80 8.91
C THR A 61 -1.27 -13.07 8.64
N MET A 62 -0.82 -13.26 7.40
CA MET A 62 0.00 -14.40 7.00
C MET A 62 1.28 -14.48 7.82
N LEU A 63 2.03 -13.39 7.94
CA LEU A 63 3.28 -13.34 8.71
C LEU A 63 3.06 -13.60 10.21
N GLN A 64 1.96 -13.11 10.78
CA GLN A 64 1.60 -13.39 12.17
C GLN A 64 1.27 -14.87 12.39
N ASN A 65 0.56 -15.49 11.45
CA ASN A 65 0.22 -16.91 11.52
C ASN A 65 1.46 -17.80 11.35
N THR A 66 2.40 -17.43 10.49
CA THR A 66 3.69 -18.14 10.37
C THR A 66 4.46 -18.11 11.68
N LYS A 67 4.55 -16.96 12.36
CA LYS A 67 5.19 -16.88 13.70
C LYS A 67 4.49 -17.78 14.71
N LYS A 68 3.15 -17.78 14.73
CA LYS A 68 2.36 -18.66 15.61
C LYS A 68 2.52 -20.15 15.30
N MET A 69 2.93 -20.53 14.09
CA MET A 69 3.19 -21.94 13.74
C MET A 69 4.63 -22.36 14.08
N ILE A 70 5.59 -21.44 13.95
CA ILE A 70 7.00 -21.67 14.26
C ILE A 70 7.22 -21.76 15.78
N ILE A 71 6.64 -20.85 16.58
CA ILE A 71 6.89 -20.82 18.03
C ILE A 71 6.44 -22.10 18.77
N PRO A 72 5.31 -22.75 18.44
CA PRO A 72 4.93 -24.05 19.00
C PRO A 72 5.80 -25.22 18.53
N LEU A 73 6.46 -25.13 17.37
CA LEU A 73 7.35 -26.19 16.87
C LEU A 73 8.70 -26.25 17.60
N PHE A 74 9.07 -25.17 18.29
CA PHE A 74 10.34 -25.05 19.04
C PHE A 74 10.13 -25.03 20.57
N LYS A 75 9.00 -25.57 21.05
CA LYS A 75 8.72 -25.80 22.48
C LYS A 75 8.50 -27.27 22.77
#